data_AF-A0A7I8DB38-F1
#
_entry.id   AF-A0A7I8DB38-F1
#
_cell.length_a   1.000
_cell.length_b   1.000
_cell.length_c   1.000
_cell.angle_alpha   90.00
_cell.angle_beta   90.00
_cell.angle_gamma   90.00
#
_symmetry.space_group_name_H-M   'P 1'
#
loop_
_entity.id
_entity.type
_entity.pdbx_description
1 polymer ?
#
loop_
_entity_poly.entity_id
_entity_poly.type
_entity_poly.pdbx_seq_one_letter_code
_entity_poly.pdbx_strand_id
1 'polypeptide(L)'
;MMDFELLLLSWTQLTALQMILGDTSETASLRTIEEKLRDSFEISNIQLVGRTLDEYAVAFTKGQEKQIIRFDTEEVESIYDV
;
A
#
# COMPACT_ATOMS: atom_id res chain seq x y z
N MET A 1 13.80 -5.61 5.37
CA MET A 1 12.44 -5.08 5.22
C MET A 1 11.71 -5.31 6.53
N MET A 2 11.14 -4.27 7.12
CA MET A 2 10.35 -4.39 8.35
C MET A 2 8.96 -4.95 8.04
N ASP A 3 8.31 -5.65 8.98
CA ASP A 3 7.02 -6.31 8.75
C ASP A 3 5.91 -5.37 8.24
N PHE A 4 5.92 -4.09 8.64
CA PHE A 4 4.95 -3.12 8.17
C PHE A 4 5.21 -2.64 6.74
N GLU A 5 6.46 -2.66 6.26
CA GLU A 5 6.81 -2.28 4.88
C GLU A 5 6.23 -3.30 3.90
N LEU A 6 6.27 -4.60 4.25
CA LEU A 6 5.61 -5.65 3.48
C LEU A 6 4.09 -5.46 3.42
N LEU A 7 3.47 -5.09 4.55
CA LEU A 7 2.04 -4.80 4.58
C LEU A 7 1.69 -3.54 3.76
N LEU A 8 2.52 -2.49 3.81
CA LEU A 8 2.35 -1.32 2.95
C LEU A 8 2.55 -1.67 1.46
N LEU A 9 3.50 -2.55 1.13
CA LEU A 9 3.67 -3.05 -0.23
C LEU A 9 2.41 -3.80 -0.69
N SER A 10 1.90 -4.75 0.11
CA SER A 10 0.66 -5.47 -0.21
C SER A 10 -0.55 -4.54 -0.35
N TRP A 11 -0.66 -3.51 0.49
CA TRP A 11 -1.70 -2.48 0.37
C TRP A 11 -1.56 -1.71 -0.96
N THR A 12 -0.33 -1.37 -1.34
CA THR A 12 -0.02 -0.66 -2.59
C THR A 12 -0.36 -1.50 -3.82
N GLN A 13 0.01 -2.78 -3.80
CA GLN A 13 -0.30 -3.77 -4.83
C GLN A 13 -1.81 -3.88 -5.06
N LEU A 14 -2.61 -4.06 -4.00
CA LEU A 14 -4.07 -4.14 -4.11
C LEU A 14 -4.69 -2.83 -4.59
N THR A 15 -4.18 -1.69 -4.13
CA THR A 15 -4.64 -0.37 -4.59
C THR A 15 -4.36 -0.19 -6.08
N ALA A 16 -3.16 -0.55 -6.55
CA ALA A 16 -2.80 -0.50 -7.96
C ALA A 16 -3.71 -1.42 -8.80
N LEU A 17 -4.00 -2.64 -8.32
CA LEU A 17 -4.93 -3.57 -8.97
C LEU A 17 -6.35 -3.00 -9.10
N GLN A 18 -6.87 -2.37 -8.05
CA GLN A 18 -8.17 -1.69 -8.10
C GLN A 18 -8.19 -0.55 -9.12
N MET A 19 -7.11 0.20 -9.26
CA MET A 19 -6.99 1.28 -10.26
C MET A 19 -7.06 0.74 -11.70
N ILE A 20 -6.60 -0.49 -11.95
CA ILE A 20 -6.62 -1.12 -13.27
C ILE A 20 -7.96 -1.79 -13.55
N LEU A 21 -8.43 -2.63 -12.63
CA LEU A 21 -9.61 -3.49 -12.84
C LEU A 21 -10.92 -2.74 -12.63
N GLY A 22 -10.91 -1.61 -11.91
CA GLY A 22 -12.11 -0.84 -11.59
C GLY A 22 -13.12 -1.57 -10.69
N ASP A 23 -12.77 -2.76 -10.19
CA ASP A 23 -13.64 -3.58 -9.36
C ASP A 23 -13.33 -3.37 -7.86
N THR A 24 -14.39 -3.33 -7.06
CA THR A 24 -14.34 -3.02 -5.62
C THR A 24 -14.23 -4.28 -4.75
N SER A 25 -14.15 -5.47 -5.37
CA SER A 25 -14.05 -6.77 -4.68
C SER A 25 -12.89 -6.83 -3.68
N GLU A 26 -11.79 -6.13 -3.92
CA GLU A 26 -10.61 -6.08 -3.03
C GLU A 26 -10.73 -5.09 -1.85
N THR A 27 -11.86 -4.39 -1.68
CA THR A 27 -12.04 -3.38 -0.61
C THR A 27 -11.95 -4.01 0.79
N ALA A 28 -12.42 -5.25 0.95
CA ALA A 28 -12.34 -5.97 2.22
C ALA A 28 -10.89 -6.36 2.57
N SER A 29 -10.09 -6.73 1.56
CA SER A 29 -8.67 -7.05 1.69
C SER A 29 -7.87 -5.82 2.13
N LEU A 30 -8.07 -4.68 1.47
CA LEU A 30 -7.43 -3.40 1.84
C LEU A 30 -7.72 -3.02 3.29
N ARG A 31 -9.00 -3.06 3.69
CA ARG A 31 -9.41 -2.76 5.07
C ARG A 31 -8.72 -3.65 6.09
N THR A 32 -8.58 -4.95 5.80
CA THR A 32 -7.91 -5.90 6.69
C THR A 32 -6.42 -5.55 6.86
N ILE A 33 -5.75 -5.10 5.80
CA ILE A 33 -4.35 -4.67 5.85
C ILE A 33 -4.22 -3.37 6.66
N GLU A 34 -5.10 -2.40 6.44
CA GLU A 34 -5.12 -1.14 7.19
C GLU A 34 -5.35 -1.37 8.69
N GLU A 35 -6.27 -2.27 9.05
CA GLU A 35 -6.53 -2.64 10.45
C GLU A 35 -5.27 -3.26 11.08
N LYS A 36 -4.58 -4.18 10.39
CA LYS A 36 -3.30 -4.74 10.88
C LYS A 36 -2.20 -3.69 11.03
N LEU A 37 -2.06 -2.79 10.06
CA LEU A 37 -1.08 -1.70 10.08
C LEU A 37 -1.33 -0.76 11.27
N ARG A 38 -2.59 -0.42 11.53
CA ARG A 38 -2.98 0.40 12.67
C ARG A 38 -2.73 -0.30 14.00
N ASP A 39 -3.24 -1.52 14.14
CA ASP A 39 -3.30 -2.18 15.44
C ASP A 39 -1.93 -2.73 15.88
N SER A 40 -1.06 -3.09 14.93
CA SER A 40 0.26 -3.67 15.22
C SER A 40 1.43 -2.69 15.10
N PHE A 41 1.28 -1.61 14.33
CA PHE A 41 2.39 -0.70 14.00
C PHE A 41 2.08 0.78 14.18
N GLU A 42 0.90 1.12 14.70
CA GLU A 42 0.41 2.51 14.87
C GLU A 42 0.41 3.30 13.54
N ILE A 43 0.21 2.61 12.42
CA ILE A 43 0.18 3.21 11.08
C ILE A 43 -1.25 3.54 10.67
N SER A 44 -1.47 4.75 10.18
CA SER A 44 -2.78 5.26 9.76
C SER A 44 -2.65 6.27 8.61
N ASN A 45 -3.78 6.78 8.10
CA ASN A 45 -3.83 7.79 7.03
C ASN A 45 -3.02 7.38 5.79
N ILE A 46 -3.11 6.10 5.40
CA ILE A 46 -2.37 5.56 4.27
C ILE A 46 -2.99 6.10 2.98
N GLN A 47 -2.16 6.68 2.10
CA GLN A 47 -2.59 7.27 0.84
C GLN A 47 -1.52 7.08 -0.23
N LEU A 48 -1.95 6.64 -1.42
CA LEU A 48 -1.11 6.72 -2.61
C LEU A 48 -1.03 8.18 -3.06
N VAL A 49 0.16 8.78 -2.97
CA VAL A 49 0.37 10.22 -3.25
C VAL A 49 1.15 10.46 -4.53
N GLY A 50 1.73 9.43 -5.13
CA GLY A 50 2.44 9.53 -6.39
C GLY A 50 2.57 8.17 -7.07
N ARG A 51 2.52 8.19 -8.40
CA ARG A 51 2.85 7.06 -9.27
C ARG A 51 3.64 7.60 -10.45
N THR A 52 4.77 6.98 -10.72
CA THR A 52 5.60 7.25 -11.90
C THR A 52 5.76 5.95 -12.70
N LEU A 53 6.60 5.95 -13.74
CA LEU A 53 6.96 4.72 -14.43
C LEU A 53 7.80 3.80 -13.54
N ASP A 54 8.61 4.37 -12.65
CA ASP A 54 9.62 3.61 -11.89
C ASP A 54 9.17 3.29 -10.46
N GLU A 55 8.31 4.12 -9.86
CA GLU A 55 7.93 3.99 -8.45
C GLU A 55 6.48 4.39 -8.12
N TYR A 56 5.97 3.78 -7.04
CA TYR A 56 4.78 4.21 -6.31
C TYR A 56 5.19 4.84 -4.97
N ALA A 57 4.64 6.01 -4.67
CA ALA A 57 4.89 6.73 -3.42
C ALA A 57 3.65 6.69 -2.51
N VAL A 58 3.82 6.14 -1.31
CA VAL A 58 2.75 6.00 -0.30
C VAL A 58 3.08 6.86 0.90
N ALA A 59 2.19 7.80 1.21
CA ALA A 59 2.23 8.57 2.43
C ALA A 59 1.43 7.86 3.53
N PHE A 60 1.93 7.90 4.76
CA PHE A 60 1.25 7.37 5.93
C PHE A 60 1.65 8.14 7.19
N THR A 61 0.88 7.96 8.27
CA THR A 61 1.22 8.46 9.61
C THR A 61 1.62 7.29 10.48
N LYS A 62 2.78 7.33 11.13
CA LYS A 62 3.22 6.34 12.11
C LYS A 62 3.36 7.02 13.47
N GLY A 63 2.51 6.63 14.42
CA GLY A 63 2.35 7.37 15.68
C GLY A 63 1.88 8.80 15.41
N GLN A 64 2.77 9.78 15.55
CA GLN A 64 2.49 11.21 15.29
C GLN A 64 3.25 11.78 14.08
N GLU A 65 4.06 10.97 13.41
CA GLU A 65 4.93 11.41 12.32
C GLU A 65 4.37 11.04 10.96
N LYS A 66 4.41 11.99 10.02
CA LYS A 66 4.09 11.73 8.61
C LYS A 66 5.33 11.20 7.91
N GLN A 67 5.18 10.08 7.22
CA GLN A 67 6.25 9.39 6.50
C GLN A 67 5.81 9.10 5.06
N ILE A 68 6.79 8.92 4.18
CA ILE A 68 6.57 8.48 2.81
C ILE A 68 7.50 7.30 2.55
N ILE A 69 6.95 6.20 2.03
CA ILE A 69 7.71 5.08 1.50
C ILE A 69 7.52 5.02 -0.03
N ARG A 70 8.54 4.52 -0.72
CA ARG A 70 8.52 4.30 -2.16
C ARG A 70 8.74 2.82 -2.42
N PHE A 71 8.00 2.30 -3.39
CA PHE A 71 8.13 0.93 -3.87
C PHE A 71 8.37 0.97 -5.37
N ASP A 72 9.24 0.09 -5.87
CA ASP A 72 9.52 0.00 -7.29
C ASP A 72 8.28 -0.52 -8.03
N THR A 73 8.01 -0.01 -9.23
CA THR A 73 6.87 -0.44 -10.04
C THR A 73 6.89 -1.95 -10.27
N GLU A 74 8.06 -2.54 -10.48
CA GLU A 74 8.20 -4.00 -10.65
C GLU A 74 7.72 -4.79 -9.43
N GLU A 75 7.98 -4.29 -8.21
CA GLU A 75 7.50 -4.92 -6.98
C GLU A 75 5.98 -4.78 -6.83
N VAL A 76 5.44 -3.60 -7.11
CA VAL A 76 4.01 -3.30 -6.99
C VAL A 76 3.18 -4.01 -8.07
N GLU A 77 3.69 -4.12 -9.28
CA GLU A 77 2.96 -4.68 -10.42
C GLU A 77 3.23 -6.18 -10.62
N SER A 78 4.15 -6.78 -9.86
CA SER A 78 4.42 -8.23 -9.87
C SER A 78 3.19 -9.11 -9.61
N ILE A 79 2.14 -8.57 -8.99
CA ILE A 79 0.88 -9.27 -8.73
C ILE A 79 0.03 -9.51 -9.99
N TYR A 80 0.37 -8.90 -11.12
CA TYR A 80 -0.37 -9.06 -12.38
C TYR A 80 0.11 -10.27 -13.20
N ASP A 81 1.31 -10.79 -12.93
CA ASP A 81 1.93 -11.88 -13.69
C ASP A 81 1.43 -13.29 -13.30
N VAL A 82 0.15 -13.41 -12.91
CA VAL A 82 -0.49 -14.68 -12.49
C VAL A 82 -1.17 -15.40 -13.65
#